data_AF-A0A4Q3LMN3-F1
#
_entry.id   AF-A0A4Q3LMN3-F1
#
_cell.length_a   1.000
_cell.length_b   1.000
_cell.length_c   1.000
_cell.angle_alpha   90.00
_cell.angle_beta   90.00
_cell.angle_gamma   90.00
#
_symmetry.space_group_name_H-M   'P 1'
#
loop_
_entity.id
_entity.type
_entity.pdbx_description
1 polymer ?
#
loop_
_entity_poly.entity_id
_entity_poly.type
_entity_poly.pdbx_seq_one_letter_code
_entity_poly.pdbx_strand_id
1 'polypeptide(L)'
;MRRTCRCRSSESPAKRRSPPERRSDRYTGRVPATTPATLDATLCPLCGQPNRCANEIERETGVKQEACWCTQADFSADLLARVPAEARRAACICAACARGERSA
;
A
#
# COMPACT_ATOMS: atom_id res chain seq x y z
N MET A 1 45.95 -6.50 65.46
CA MET A 1 46.49 -7.70 64.78
C MET A 1 45.81 -7.84 63.43
N ARG A 2 46.60 -7.81 62.35
CA ARG A 2 46.15 -7.84 60.95
C ARG A 2 45.58 -9.22 60.63
N ARG A 3 44.35 -9.30 60.13
CA ARG A 3 43.84 -10.48 59.43
C ARG A 3 43.14 -10.02 58.16
N THR A 4 43.92 -9.91 57.10
CA THR A 4 43.46 -9.95 55.72
C THR A 4 42.94 -11.35 55.41
N CYS A 5 41.67 -11.49 55.03
CA CYS A 5 41.20 -12.66 54.28
C CYS A 5 40.58 -12.17 52.99
N ARG A 6 41.28 -12.52 51.91
CA ARG A 6 40.95 -12.26 50.52
C ARG A 6 39.85 -13.23 50.06
N CYS A 7 39.09 -12.76 49.08
CA CYS A 7 38.08 -13.45 48.28
C CYS A 7 38.36 -14.93 47.96
N ARG A 8 37.30 -15.76 47.92
CA ARG A 8 37.01 -16.56 46.71
C ARG A 8 35.55 -17.02 46.61
N SER A 9 34.98 -16.69 45.46
CA SER A 9 34.05 -17.44 44.61
C SER A 9 33.06 -18.41 45.25
N SER A 10 31.78 -18.18 44.96
CA SER A 10 30.85 -19.25 44.61
C SER A 10 29.91 -18.71 43.54
N GLU A 11 30.38 -18.80 42.29
CA GLU A 11 29.59 -18.59 41.08
C GLU A 11 28.32 -19.46 41.11
N SER A 12 27.17 -18.82 40.87
CA SER A 12 25.89 -19.51 40.69
C SER A 12 25.82 -20.16 39.31
N PRO A 13 25.34 -21.41 39.19
CA PRO A 13 25.29 -22.09 37.91
C PRO A 13 24.12 -21.58 37.05
N ALA A 14 24.46 -21.10 35.86
CA ALA A 14 23.55 -20.98 34.75
C ALA A 14 22.94 -22.36 34.41
N LYS A 15 21.62 -22.51 34.58
CA LYS A 15 20.80 -23.54 33.91
C LYS A 15 19.30 -23.32 34.13
N ARG A 16 18.65 -22.58 33.22
CA ARG A 16 17.32 -22.96 32.75
C ARG A 16 17.29 -22.84 31.23
N ARG A 17 16.87 -23.94 30.62
CA ARG A 17 16.96 -24.28 29.21
C ARG A 17 15.76 -23.68 28.44
N SER A 18 16.09 -23.17 27.26
CA SER A 18 15.34 -23.13 25.99
C SER A 18 13.94 -22.49 25.92
N PRO A 19 13.78 -21.39 25.15
CA PRO A 19 12.57 -21.11 24.39
C PRO A 19 12.50 -22.02 23.15
N PRO A 20 11.29 -22.36 22.64
CA PRO A 20 11.14 -23.25 21.50
C PRO A 20 11.66 -22.62 20.21
N GLU A 21 12.32 -23.43 19.38
CA GLU A 21 12.71 -23.08 18.02
C GLU A 21 11.50 -22.57 17.25
N ARG A 22 11.55 -21.29 16.87
CA ARG A 22 10.55 -20.66 16.01
C ARG A 22 10.67 -21.36 14.66
N ARG A 23 9.68 -22.20 14.38
CA ARG A 23 9.49 -23.02 13.17
C ARG A 23 9.62 -22.18 11.89
N SER A 24 10.85 -21.99 11.42
CA SER A 24 11.20 -21.29 10.17
C SER A 24 10.96 -22.13 8.91
N ASP A 25 10.00 -23.06 8.94
CA ASP A 25 9.83 -24.02 7.85
C ASP A 25 8.38 -24.05 7.36
N ARG A 26 8.16 -23.27 6.29
CA ARG A 26 7.20 -23.41 5.18
C ARG A 26 6.57 -22.08 4.78
N TYR A 27 7.36 -21.26 4.11
CA TYR A 27 6.83 -20.42 3.03
C TYR A 27 7.61 -20.73 1.74
N THR A 28 7.58 -21.99 1.31
CA THR A 28 7.93 -22.39 -0.06
C THR A 28 6.69 -22.39 -0.95
N GLY A 29 5.66 -21.64 -0.57
CA GLY A 29 4.57 -21.28 -1.46
C GLY A 29 5.06 -20.19 -2.39
N ARG A 30 5.51 -20.56 -3.59
CA ARG A 30 5.55 -19.62 -4.71
C ARG A 30 4.13 -19.12 -4.94
N VAL A 31 3.79 -17.98 -4.35
CA VAL A 31 2.60 -17.23 -4.76
C VAL A 31 2.87 -16.85 -6.21
N PRO A 32 1.93 -17.08 -7.14
CA PRO A 32 2.03 -16.41 -8.42
C PRO A 32 2.12 -14.92 -8.11
N ALA A 33 3.28 -14.32 -8.40
CA ALA A 33 3.37 -12.88 -8.47
C ALA A 33 2.46 -12.51 -9.65
N THR A 34 1.21 -12.21 -9.35
CA THR A 34 0.41 -11.35 -10.20
C THR A 34 1.18 -10.05 -10.20
N THR A 35 2.08 -9.89 -11.18
CA THR A 35 2.73 -8.62 -11.45
C THR A 35 1.61 -7.59 -11.47
N PRO A 36 1.58 -6.61 -10.55
CA PRO A 36 0.63 -5.54 -10.70
C PRO A 36 0.93 -4.95 -12.07
N ALA A 37 -0.03 -5.04 -12.99
CA ALA A 37 -0.02 -4.19 -14.16
C ALA A 37 0.17 -2.79 -13.59
N THR A 38 1.29 -2.14 -13.93
CA THR A 38 1.61 -0.79 -13.47
C THR A 38 0.37 0.05 -13.65
N LEU A 39 -0.27 0.46 -12.56
CA LEU A 39 -1.50 1.23 -12.63
C LEU A 39 -1.16 2.57 -13.27
N ASP A 40 -1.77 2.83 -14.42
CA ASP A 40 -1.61 4.09 -15.12
C ASP A 40 -2.52 5.14 -14.47
N ALA A 41 -1.91 6.11 -13.78
CA ALA A 41 -2.62 7.20 -13.11
C ALA A 41 -3.39 8.10 -14.09
N THR A 42 -3.06 8.08 -15.38
CA THR A 42 -3.71 8.88 -16.43
C THR A 42 -5.00 8.25 -16.95
N LEU A 43 -5.24 6.97 -16.65
CA LEU A 43 -6.40 6.21 -17.11
C LEU A 43 -7.46 6.05 -16.03
N CYS A 44 -8.72 5.94 -16.47
CA CYS A 44 -9.85 5.66 -15.61
C CYS A 44 -9.82 4.19 -15.20
N PRO A 45 -9.84 3.85 -13.91
CA PRO A 45 -9.75 2.45 -13.47
C PRO A 45 -11.01 1.63 -13.76
N LEU A 46 -12.10 2.26 -14.21
CA LEU A 46 -13.36 1.59 -14.52
C LEU A 46 -13.51 1.25 -16.01
N CYS A 47 -12.90 2.05 -16.91
CA CYS A 47 -13.07 1.89 -18.35
C CYS A 47 -11.78 1.93 -19.17
N GLY A 48 -10.63 2.20 -18.55
CA GLY A 48 -9.34 2.30 -19.21
C GLY A 48 -9.15 3.53 -20.12
N GLN A 49 -10.15 4.40 -20.26
CA GLN A 49 -10.03 5.64 -21.03
C GLN A 49 -9.34 6.76 -20.24
N PRO A 50 -8.77 7.79 -20.89
CA PRO A 50 -8.13 8.91 -20.18
C PRO A 50 -9.06 9.54 -19.14
N ASN A 51 -8.57 9.69 -17.90
CA ASN A 51 -9.39 10.26 -16.82
C ASN A 51 -9.43 11.78 -16.81
N ARG A 52 -8.45 12.43 -17.46
CA ARG A 52 -8.29 13.90 -17.55
C ARG A 52 -8.27 14.58 -16.17
N CYS A 53 -7.62 13.94 -15.20
CA CYS A 53 -7.35 14.54 -13.90
C CYS A 53 -6.46 15.77 -14.05
N ALA A 54 -6.82 16.87 -13.40
CA ALA A 54 -6.03 18.11 -13.42
C ALA A 54 -4.59 17.89 -12.92
N ASN A 55 -4.39 17.06 -11.89
CA ASN A 55 -3.06 16.77 -11.37
C ASN A 55 -2.18 16.02 -12.39
N GLU A 56 -2.78 15.08 -13.13
CA GLU A 56 -2.04 14.33 -14.15
C GLU A 56 -1.77 15.17 -15.40
N ILE A 57 -2.71 16.04 -15.79
CA ILE A 57 -2.49 17.02 -16.86
C ILE A 57 -1.38 18.00 -16.47
N GLU A 58 -1.34 18.49 -15.23
CA GLU A 58 -0.26 19.36 -14.73
C GLU A 58 1.09 18.64 -14.78
N ARG A 59 1.15 17.35 -14.39
CA ARG A 59 2.36 16.54 -14.49
C ARG A 59 2.83 16.33 -15.92
N GLU A 60 1.91 16.04 -16.85
CA GLU A 60 2.22 15.78 -18.26
C GLU A 60 2.69 17.06 -18.97
N THR A 61 2.00 18.18 -18.74
CA THR A 61 2.22 19.43 -19.48
C THR A 61 3.16 20.41 -18.80
N GLY A 62 3.37 20.27 -17.49
CA GLY A 62 4.04 21.27 -16.66
C GLY A 62 3.22 22.55 -16.44
N VAL A 63 1.99 22.62 -16.93
CA VAL A 63 1.12 23.80 -16.82
C VAL A 63 0.18 23.64 -15.63
N LYS A 64 0.19 24.63 -14.73
CA LYS A 64 -0.69 24.67 -13.56
C LYS A 64 -2.15 24.53 -14.00
N GLN A 65 -2.86 23.58 -13.40
CA GLN A 65 -4.29 23.40 -13.67
C GLN A 65 -5.16 24.06 -12.61
N GLU A 66 -6.36 24.45 -13.03
CA GLU A 66 -7.47 24.90 -12.19
C GLU A 66 -7.94 23.73 -11.27
N ALA A 67 -8.84 24.02 -10.33
CA ALA A 67 -9.51 22.97 -9.57
C ALA A 67 -10.27 22.02 -10.51
N CYS A 68 -9.98 20.71 -10.41
CA CYS A 68 -10.62 19.72 -11.26
C CYS A 68 -12.13 19.61 -10.96
N TRP A 69 -12.96 19.41 -11.98
CA TRP A 69 -14.41 19.20 -11.81
C TRP A 69 -14.76 18.11 -10.77
N CYS A 70 -13.88 17.12 -10.60
CA CYS A 70 -14.09 15.99 -9.69
C CYS A 70 -14.14 16.41 -8.22
N THR A 71 -13.55 17.56 -7.84
CA THR A 71 -13.58 18.06 -6.46
C THR A 71 -14.96 18.58 -6.05
N GLN A 72 -15.82 18.85 -7.04
CA GLN A 72 -17.19 19.33 -6.85
C GLN A 72 -18.22 18.24 -7.19
N ALA A 73 -17.78 17.08 -7.65
CA ALA A 73 -18.65 15.98 -8.02
C ALA A 73 -18.99 15.11 -6.80
N ASP A 74 -20.24 14.67 -6.71
CA ASP A 74 -20.66 13.65 -5.77
C ASP A 74 -20.52 12.26 -6.41
N PHE A 75 -19.77 11.38 -5.75
CA PHE A 75 -19.55 10.02 -6.22
C PHE A 75 -20.37 9.05 -5.36
N SER A 76 -21.28 8.33 -5.99
CA SER A 76 -22.09 7.35 -5.28
C SER A 76 -21.23 6.22 -4.68
N ALA A 77 -21.65 5.68 -3.55
CA ALA A 77 -20.94 4.59 -2.90
C ALA A 77 -20.83 3.34 -3.79
N ASP A 78 -21.86 3.06 -4.60
CA ASP A 78 -21.86 1.96 -5.57
C ASP A 78 -20.77 2.15 -6.65
N LEU A 79 -20.61 3.38 -7.16
CA LEU A 79 -19.56 3.69 -8.13
C LEU A 79 -18.17 3.52 -7.51
N LEU A 80 -17.95 4.03 -6.31
CA LEU A 80 -16.67 3.90 -5.59
C LEU A 80 -16.34 2.44 -5.25
N ALA A 81 -17.35 1.61 -4.98
CA ALA A 81 -17.18 0.20 -4.70
C ALA A 81 -16.62 -0.58 -5.91
N ARG A 82 -16.88 -0.12 -7.14
CA ARG A 82 -16.36 -0.72 -8.38
C ARG A 82 -14.88 -0.42 -8.63
N VAL A 83 -14.30 0.55 -7.94
CA VAL A 83 -12.88 0.89 -8.12
C VAL A 83 -12.00 -0.21 -7.51
N PRO A 84 -11.11 -0.84 -8.31
CA PRO A 84 -10.13 -1.82 -7.82
C PRO A 84 -9.34 -1.29 -6.64
N ALA A 85 -9.03 -2.14 -5.67
CA ALA A 85 -8.40 -1.73 -4.42
C ALA A 85 -7.06 -1.03 -4.66
N GLU A 86 -6.31 -1.50 -5.64
CA GLU A 86 -5.00 -0.99 -6.04
C GLU A 86 -5.12 0.40 -6.67
N ALA A 87 -6.23 0.69 -7.36
CA ALA A 87 -6.47 1.96 -8.04
C ALA A 87 -7.02 3.06 -7.12
N ARG A 88 -7.50 2.70 -5.93
CA ARG A 88 -8.03 3.67 -4.96
C ARG A 88 -6.91 4.60 -4.51
N ARG A 89 -7.17 5.91 -4.60
CA ARG A 89 -6.20 6.98 -4.30
C ARG A 89 -4.97 7.00 -5.24
N ALA A 90 -4.99 6.24 -6.34
CA ALA A 90 -3.91 6.17 -7.32
C ALA A 90 -4.34 6.68 -8.71
N ALA A 91 -5.58 6.43 -9.13
CA ALA A 91 -6.13 6.90 -10.40
C ALA A 91 -7.53 7.51 -10.23
N CYS A 92 -7.84 8.53 -11.03
CA CYS A 92 -9.13 9.21 -11.00
C CYS A 92 -10.17 8.51 -11.91
N ILE A 93 -11.45 8.59 -11.51
CA ILE A 93 -12.58 8.18 -12.36
C ILE A 93 -12.84 9.29 -13.40
N CYS A 94 -13.07 8.92 -14.66
CA CYS A 94 -13.41 9.89 -15.71
C CYS A 94 -14.86 10.43 -15.55
N ALA A 95 -15.15 11.58 -16.16
CA ALA A 95 -16.48 12.21 -16.08
C ALA A 95 -17.60 11.31 -16.62
N ALA A 96 -17.34 10.53 -17.67
CA ALA A 96 -18.31 9.60 -18.25
C ALA A 96 -18.72 8.52 -17.24
N CYS A 97 -17.73 7.84 -16.63
CA CYS A 97 -18.00 6.83 -15.61
C CYS A 97 -18.64 7.43 -14.35
N ALA A 98 -18.27 8.66 -13.97
CA ALA A 98 -18.92 9.37 -12.86
C ALA A 98 -20.42 9.63 -13.12
N ARG A 99 -20.81 9.80 -14.39
CA ARG A 99 -22.21 9.96 -14.83
C ARG A 99 -22.93 8.64 -15.10
N GLY A 100 -22.25 7.49 -14.95
CA GLY A 100 -22.81 6.18 -15.26
C GLY A 100 -22.92 5.88 -16.77
N GLU A 101 -22.21 6.63 -17.60
CA GLU A 101 -22.11 6.36 -19.04
C GLU A 101 -21.23 5.12 -19.24
N ARG A 102 -21.73 4.13 -19.98
CA ARG A 102 -20.92 2.96 -20.37
C ARG A 102 -19.93 3.38 -21.44
N SER A 103 -18.65 3.08 -21.23
CA SER A 103 -17.67 3.12 -22.31
C SER A 103 -17.97 1.98 -23.27
N ALA A 104 -18.14 2.31 -24.56
CA ALA A 104 -18.42 1.38 -25.64
C ALA A 104 -17.21 0.50 -25.96
#